data_AF-A0A7V2IKZ4-F1
#
_entry.id   AF-A0A7V2IKZ4-F1
#
_cell.length_a   1.000
_cell.length_b   1.000
_cell.length_c   1.000
_cell.angle_alpha   90.00
_cell.angle_beta   90.00
_cell.angle_gamma   90.00
#
_symmetry.space_group_name_H-M   'P 1'
#
loop_
_entity.id
_entity.type
_entity.pdbx_description
1 polymer ?
#
loop_
_entity_poly.entity_id
_entity_poly.type
_entity_poly.pdbx_seq_one_letter_code
_entity_poly.pdbx_strand_id
1 'polypeptide(L)' 'MNEAKTEWAREYAWRALRRWRRQNALLEVSGEYVRQIEDDLMVQYDDPLKRAFIEALWDEPATPSASPLEKSP' A
#
# COMPACT_ATOMS: atom_id res chain seq x y z
N MET A 1 19.29 -7.79 -6.32
CA MET A 1 18.19 -7.04 -5.67
C MET A 1 17.15 -8.06 -5.25
N ASN A 2 16.65 -8.03 -4.01
CA ASN A 2 15.65 -9.00 -3.55
C ASN A 2 14.29 -8.63 -4.16
N GLU A 3 13.74 -9.50 -5.01
CA GLU A 3 12.49 -9.25 -5.73
C GLU A 3 11.30 -9.10 -4.77
N ALA A 4 11.20 -9.96 -3.76
CA ALA A 4 10.15 -9.90 -2.75
C ALA A 4 10.18 -8.57 -1.96
N LYS A 5 11.38 -8.07 -1.65
CA LYS A 5 11.57 -6.78 -0.98
C LYS A 5 11.13 -5.61 -1.86
N THR A 6 11.44 -5.67 -3.15
CA THR A 6 11.05 -4.66 -4.14
C THR A 6 9.54 -4.63 -4.34
N GLU A 7 8.93 -5.80 -4.47
CA GLU A 7 7.48 -5.95 -4.62
C GLU A 7 6.74 -5.44 -3.39
N TRP A 8 7.20 -5.84 -2.19
CA TRP A 8 6.65 -5.36 -0.92
C TRP A 8 6.71 -3.83 -0.81
N ALA A 9 7.85 -3.22 -1.13
CA ALA A 9 7.99 -1.76 -1.06
C ALA A 9 7.03 -1.03 -2.02
N ARG A 10 6.89 -1.51 -3.26
CA ARG A 10 5.96 -0.94 -4.25
C ARG A 10 4.51 -1.05 -3.80
N GLU A 11 4.12 -2.23 -3.30
CA GLU A 11 2.77 -2.48 -2.82
C GLU A 11 2.40 -1.54 -1.66
N TYR A 12 3.27 -1.45 -0.66
CA TYR A 12 3.01 -0.63 0.53
C TYR A 12 3.13 0.88 0.24
N ALA A 13 4.01 1.30 -0.66
CA ALA A 13 4.04 2.69 -1.15
C ALA A 13 2.71 3.06 -1.80
N TRP A 14 2.17 2.18 -2.66
CA TRP A 14 0.90 2.44 -3.33
C TRP A 14 -0.29 2.45 -2.38
N ARG A 15 -0.34 1.54 -1.40
CA ARG A 15 -1.37 1.52 -0.34
C ARG A 15 -1.34 2.80 0.50
N ALA A 16 -0.15 3.25 0.91
CA ALA A 16 0.02 4.50 1.65
C ALA A 16 -0.47 5.72 0.83
N LEU A 17 -0.06 5.81 -0.43
CA LEU A 17 -0.45 6.89 -1.34
C LEU A 17 -1.95 6.91 -1.61
N ARG A 18 -2.56 5.74 -1.84
CA ARG A 18 -4.01 5.61 -2.00
C ARG A 18 -4.76 6.11 -0.77
N ARG A 19 -4.33 5.71 0.42
CA ARG A 19 -4.93 6.15 1.68
C ARG A 19 -4.79 7.66 1.87
N TRP A 20 -3.61 8.21 1.61
CA TRP A 20 -3.35 9.65 1.69
C TRP A 20 -4.19 10.44 0.68
N ARG A 21 -4.31 9.98 -0.57
CA ARG A 21 -5.12 10.62 -1.62
C ARG A 21 -6.60 10.69 -1.26
N ARG A 22 -7.15 9.67 -0.60
CA ARG A 22 -8.54 9.72 -0.10
C ARG A 22 -8.77 10.86 0.91
N GLN A 23 -7.73 11.27 1.63
CA GLN A 23 -7.79 12.31 2.65
C GLN A 23 -7.35 13.69 2.12
N ASN A 24 -6.61 13.74 1.00
CA ASN A 24 -5.91 14.94 0.52
C ASN A 24 -6.12 15.15 -1.00
N ALA A 25 -7.37 14.98 -1.47
CA ALA A 25 -7.75 14.83 -2.89
C ALA A 25 -7.25 15.90 -3.91
N LEU A 26 -6.63 16.99 -3.46
CA LEU A 26 -6.16 18.10 -4.30
C LEU A 26 -4.66 18.10 -4.60
N LEU A 27 -3.88 17.18 -4.04
CA LEU A 27 -2.43 17.16 -4.22
C LEU A 27 -1.99 15.95 -5.07
N GLU A 28 -1.42 16.24 -6.23
CA GLU A 28 -0.74 15.24 -7.04
C GLU A 28 0.64 14.96 -6.45
N VAL A 29 0.96 13.67 -6.27
CA VAL A 29 2.27 13.25 -5.75
C VAL A 29 3.17 12.94 -6.93
N SER A 30 4.33 13.60 -7.00
CA SER A 30 5.31 13.35 -8.07
C SER A 30 5.86 11.92 -7.99
N GLY A 31 6.22 11.35 -9.14
CA GLY A 31 6.84 10.02 -9.20
C GLY A 31 8.19 9.93 -8.49
N GLU A 32 8.88 11.05 -8.27
CA GLU A 32 10.08 11.10 -7.43
C GLU A 32 9.76 10.83 -5.95
N TYR A 33 8.70 11.44 -5.44
CA TYR A 33 8.26 11.21 -4.07
C TYR A 33 7.81 9.76 -3.85
N VAL A 34 7.17 9.16 -4.86
CA VAL A 34 6.82 7.73 -4.81
C VAL A 34 8.06 6.86 -4.68
N ARG A 35 9.11 7.12 -5.48
CA ARG A 35 10.38 6.37 -5.40
C ARG A 35 11.07 6.54 -4.05
N GLN A 36 11.05 7.74 -3.47
CA GLN A 36 11.61 7.97 -2.13
C GLN A 36 10.90 7.13 -1.06
N ILE A 37 9.57 7.03 -1.13
CA ILE A 37 8.79 6.18 -0.22
C ILE A 37 9.14 4.70 -0.43
N GLU A 38 9.29 4.25 -1.68
CA GLU A 38 9.72 2.87 -1.98
C GLU A 38 11.11 2.58 -1.38
N ASP A 39 12.07 3.49 -1.54
CA ASP A 39 13.43 3.35 -0.99
C ASP A 39 13.41 3.31 0.55
N ASP A 40 12.63 4.18 1.19
CA ASP A 40 12.44 4.19 2.65
C ASP A 40 11.83 2.87 3.15
N LEU A 41 10.86 2.33 2.42
CA LEU A 41 10.23 1.04 2.72
C LEU A 41 11.20 -0.13 2.55
N MET A 42 12.08 -0.08 1.54
CA MET A 42 13.14 -1.07 1.41
C MET A 42 14.04 -1.08 2.65
N VAL A 43 14.38 0.06 3.26
CA VAL A 43 15.16 0.08 4.51
C VAL A 43 14.41 -0.62 5.66
N GLN A 44 13.08 -0.47 5.70
CA GLN A 44 12.24 -1.01 6.78
C GLN A 44 11.97 -2.52 6.65
N TYR A 45 12.00 -3.07 5.43
CA TYR A 45 11.70 -4.49 5.17
C TYR A 45 12.56 -5.47 5.99
N ASP A 46 13.84 -5.13 6.22
CA ASP A 46 14.78 -6.02 6.90
C ASP A 46 14.59 -6.03 8.43
N ASP A 47 13.83 -5.05 8.97
CA ASP A 47 13.48 -4.98 10.38
C ASP A 47 12.07 -5.59 10.58
N PRO A 48 11.96 -6.76 11.24
CA PRO A 48 10.68 -7.48 11.34
C PRO A 48 9.61 -6.69 12.10
N LEU A 49 9.99 -5.85 13.06
CA LEU A 49 9.04 -5.04 13.82
C LEU A 49 8.51 -3.88 12.98
N LYS A 50 9.40 -3.20 12.23
CA LYS A 50 8.98 -2.12 11.32
C LYS A 50 8.12 -2.67 10.18
N ARG A 51 8.53 -3.80 9.60
CA ARG A 51 7.74 -4.49 8.57
C ARG A 51 6.34 -4.81 9.07
N ALA A 52 6.21 -5.49 10.21
CA ALA A 52 4.91 -5.83 10.79
C ALA A 52 4.05 -4.59 11.10
N PHE A 53 4.67 -3.50 11.55
CA PHE A 53 3.99 -2.23 11.80
C PHE A 53 3.40 -1.62 10.52
N ILE A 54 4.17 -1.59 9.43
CA ILE A 54 3.70 -1.11 8.11
C ILE A 54 2.56 -1.99 7.59
N GLU A 55 2.74 -3.31 7.66
CA GLU A 55 1.72 -4.28 7.25
C GLU A 55 0.42 -4.04 8.02
N ALA A 56 0.46 -3.90 9.35
CA ALA A 56 -0.73 -3.68 10.18
C ALA A 56 -1.46 -2.35 9.92
N LEU A 57 -0.74 -1.29 9.53
CA LEU A 57 -1.34 0.03 9.32
C LEU A 57 -1.96 0.20 7.94
N TRP A 58 -1.36 -0.45 6.94
CA TRP A 58 -1.67 -0.20 5.53
C TRP A 58 -2.15 -1.44 4.78
N ASP A 59 -2.35 -2.57 5.45
CA ASP A 59 -3.27 -3.59 4.96
C ASP A 59 -4.66 -2.97 4.82
N GLU A 60 -5.10 -2.80 3.57
CA GLU A 60 -6.53 -2.61 3.33
C GLU A 60 -7.19 -3.97 3.51
N PRO A 61 -8.26 -4.10 4.33
CA PRO A 61 -9.08 -5.29 4.27
C PRO A 61 -9.57 -5.43 2.84
N ALA A 62 -9.38 -6.61 2.24
CA ALA A 62 -9.95 -6.91 0.94
C ALA A 62 -11.43 -6.53 0.99
N THR A 63 -11.85 -5.55 0.18
CA THR A 63 -13.27 -5.23 0.05
C THR A 63 -13.96 -6.54 -0.29
N PRO A 64 -14.95 -7.01 0.50
CA PRO A 64 -15.70 -8.19 0.12
C PRO A 64 -16.27 -7.90 -1.27
N SER A 65 -15.86 -8.72 -2.24
CA SER A 65 -16.40 -8.67 -3.60
C SER A 65 -17.90 -8.70 -3.46
N ALA A 66 -18.59 -7.62 -3.85
CA ALA A 66 -20.04 -7.56 -3.76
C ALA A 66 -20.60 -8.72 -4.60
N SER A 67 -21.03 -9.79 -3.94
CA SER A 67 -21.76 -10.87 -4.58
C SER A 67 -22.95 -10.23 -5.30
N PRO A 68 -23.16 -10.50 -6.59
CA PRO A 68 -24.33 -9.98 -7.29
C PRO A 68 -25.57 -10.48 -6.55
N LEU A 69 -26.46 -9.55 -6.19
CA LEU A 69 -27.80 -9.89 -5.71
C LEU A 69 -28.46 -10.79 -6.77
N GLU A 70 -28.47 -12.10 -6.54
CA GLU A 70 -29.31 -13.02 -7.30
C GLU A 70 -30.74 -12.54 -7.13
N LYS A 71 -31.33 -12.09 -8.24
CA LYS A 71 -32.75 -11.79 -8.32
C LYS A 71 -33.49 -13.11 -8.06
N SER A 72 -34.09 -13.23 -6.89
CA SER A 72 -34.99 -14.33 -6.57
C SER A 72 -36.23 -14.22 -7.48
N PRO A 73 -36.71 -15.34 -8.07
CA PRO A 73 -37.89 -15.38 -8.93
C PRO A 73 -39.20 -15.15 -8.16
#